data_AF-A0A2G4SUD6-F1
#
_entry.id   AF-A0A2G4SUD6-F1
#
_cell.length_a   1.000
_cell.length_b   1.000
_cell.length_c   1.000
_cell.angle_alpha   90.00
_cell.angle_beta   90.00
_cell.angle_gamma   90.00
#
_symmetry.space_group_name_H-M   'P 1'
#
loop_
_entity.id
_entity.type
_entity.pdbx_description
1 polymer ?
#
loop_
_entity_poly.entity_id
_entity_poly.type
_entity_poly.pdbx_seq_one_letter_code
_entity_poly.pdbx_strand_id
1 'polypeptide(L)'
;MTNPINNNEQRTYTEDEVIELLRRVKTAEQAEIQKAREERQLPVGITSSLDNLTKQQHQDNFKRYKREITKYHHDEWTVAEEINKSFIPKLKQYTVDTTQVVNAHYKGAENSRLHGRAATEIYEQLSIIQAGEISAEEAHQLLNEAIESAKRLAVHAWIQGVQHDEDAKDYAIRALKSPPSLKHLETKESGNKREAFSEDFITMYYEANYQQ
;
A
#
# COMPACT_ATOMS: atom_id res chain seq x y z
N MET A 1 33.84 37.25 -43.35
CA MET A 1 34.27 35.88 -43.63
C MET A 1 34.43 35.16 -42.31
N THR A 2 33.44 34.36 -41.93
CA THR A 2 33.41 33.56 -40.68
C THR A 2 33.90 32.15 -41.01
N ASN A 3 34.96 31.70 -40.33
CA ASN A 3 35.47 30.34 -40.47
C ASN A 3 34.43 29.33 -39.94
N PRO A 4 34.18 28.20 -40.64
CA PRO A 4 33.37 27.13 -40.08
C PRO A 4 34.15 26.42 -38.98
N ILE A 5 33.54 26.27 -37.80
CA ILE A 5 34.05 25.43 -36.72
C ILE A 5 33.89 23.97 -37.16
N ASN A 6 34.96 23.38 -37.67
CA ASN A 6 35.00 21.97 -38.03
C ASN A 6 35.22 21.13 -36.76
N ASN A 7 34.16 20.89 -36.01
CA ASN A 7 34.19 20.20 -34.71
C ASN A 7 34.12 18.66 -34.86
N ASN A 8 34.87 18.10 -35.82
CA ASN A 8 35.01 16.65 -36.00
C ASN A 8 36.43 16.19 -35.63
N GLU A 9 36.91 16.61 -34.47
CA GLU A 9 38.10 16.03 -33.86
C GLU A 9 37.73 14.63 -33.34
N GLN A 10 38.20 13.60 -34.05
CA GLN A 10 38.20 12.23 -33.52
C GLN A 10 39.05 12.21 -32.26
N ARG A 11 38.41 12.10 -31.10
CA ARG A 11 39.10 11.89 -29.82
C ARG A 11 39.54 10.44 -29.76
N THR A 12 40.84 10.22 -29.81
CA THR A 12 41.46 8.94 -29.45
C THR A 12 41.58 8.86 -27.95
N TYR A 13 41.05 7.78 -27.37
CA TYR A 13 41.13 7.47 -25.95
C TYR A 13 42.15 6.36 -25.73
N THR A 14 42.87 6.42 -24.61
CA THR A 14 43.65 5.27 -24.12
C THR A 14 42.71 4.23 -23.50
N GLU A 15 43.20 3.00 -23.34
CA GLU A 15 42.43 1.92 -22.70
C GLU A 15 42.00 2.30 -21.27
N ASP A 16 42.90 2.94 -20.51
CA ASP A 16 42.60 3.42 -19.15
C ASP A 16 41.51 4.50 -19.13
N GLU A 17 41.52 5.42 -20.11
CA GLU A 17 40.48 6.45 -20.25
C GLU A 17 39.11 5.85 -20.57
N VAL A 18 39.07 4.80 -21.41
CA VAL A 18 37.83 4.07 -21.71
C VAL A 18 37.33 3.32 -20.48
N ILE A 19 38.21 2.63 -19.74
CA ILE A 19 37.85 1.93 -18.50
C ILE A 19 37.30 2.91 -17.46
N GLU A 20 37.93 4.07 -17.31
CA GLU A 20 37.49 5.11 -16.37
C GLU A 20 36.13 5.71 -16.78
N LEU A 21 35.89 5.92 -18.08
CA LEU A 21 34.59 6.35 -18.60
C LEU A 21 33.49 5.32 -18.30
N LEU A 22 33.75 4.03 -18.58
CA LEU A 22 32.81 2.95 -18.29
C LEU A 22 32.49 2.84 -16.80
N ARG A 23 33.51 3.02 -15.94
CA ARG A 23 33.34 3.04 -14.47
C ARG A 23 32.45 4.20 -14.02
N ARG A 24 32.62 5.39 -14.60
CA ARG A 24 31.79 6.57 -14.29
C ARG A 24 30.34 6.37 -14.72
N VAL A 25 30.10 5.85 -15.92
CA VAL A 25 28.75 5.55 -16.42
C VAL A 25 28.06 4.56 -15.49
N LYS A 26 28.73 3.45 -15.15
CA LYS A 26 28.19 2.45 -14.23
C LYS A 26 27.88 3.02 -12.84
N THR A 27 28.77 3.87 -12.30
CA THR A 27 28.53 4.54 -11.02
C THR A 27 27.34 5.50 -11.09
N ALA A 28 27.21 6.26 -12.18
CA ALA A 28 26.10 7.19 -12.38
C ALA A 28 24.76 6.45 -12.54
N GLU A 29 24.72 5.35 -13.29
CA GLU A 29 23.54 4.48 -13.40
C GLU A 29 23.12 3.92 -12.05
N GLN A 30 24.08 3.44 -11.25
CA GLN A 30 23.82 2.95 -9.90
C GLN A 30 23.30 4.05 -8.98
N ALA A 31 23.86 5.27 -9.06
CA ALA A 31 23.40 6.41 -8.28
C ALA A 31 21.98 6.84 -8.67
N GLU A 32 21.64 6.86 -9.95
CA GLU A 32 20.27 7.16 -10.42
C GLU A 32 19.27 6.07 -10.01
N ILE A 33 19.65 4.78 -10.07
CA ILE A 33 18.82 3.68 -9.54
C ILE A 33 18.61 3.84 -8.04
N GLN A 34 19.66 4.23 -7.29
CA GLN A 34 19.57 4.42 -5.86
C GLN A 34 18.66 5.60 -5.52
N LYS A 35 18.83 6.74 -6.21
CA LYS A 35 17.97 7.92 -6.09
C LYS A 35 16.52 7.64 -6.50
N ALA A 36 16.32 6.74 -7.46
CA ALA A 36 14.98 6.28 -7.83
C ALA A 36 14.27 5.51 -6.70
N ARG A 37 15.03 4.88 -5.79
CA ARG A 37 14.56 4.10 -4.66
C ARG A 37 14.53 4.87 -3.33
N GLU A 38 14.98 6.12 -3.31
CA GLU A 38 14.86 6.98 -2.14
C GLU A 38 13.39 7.19 -1.77
N GLU A 39 13.13 7.36 -0.47
CA GLU A 39 11.80 7.66 0.04
C GLU A 39 11.27 8.94 -0.59
N ARG A 40 10.02 8.90 -1.05
CA ARG A 40 9.33 10.05 -1.64
C ARG A 40 8.06 10.32 -0.89
N GLN A 41 7.68 11.59 -0.84
CA GLN A 41 6.37 11.96 -0.37
C GLN A 41 5.29 11.35 -1.28
N LEU A 42 4.17 10.98 -0.68
CA LEU A 42 3.01 10.52 -1.42
C LEU A 42 2.52 11.63 -2.37
N PRO A 43 2.07 11.29 -3.60
CA PRO A 43 1.51 12.25 -4.52
C PRO A 43 0.33 13.03 -3.93
N VAL A 44 0.25 14.33 -4.22
CA VAL A 44 -0.76 15.26 -3.66
C VAL A 44 -2.20 14.77 -3.87
N GLY A 45 -2.50 14.16 -5.02
CA GLY A 45 -3.84 13.61 -5.28
C GLY A 45 -4.22 12.48 -4.34
N ILE A 46 -3.25 11.69 -3.87
CA ILE A 46 -3.44 10.60 -2.90
C ILE A 46 -3.53 11.18 -1.50
N THR A 47 -2.58 12.03 -1.07
CA THR A 47 -2.59 12.61 0.29
C THR A 47 -3.84 13.44 0.55
N SER A 48 -4.24 14.29 -0.40
CA SER A 48 -5.49 15.06 -0.30
C SER A 48 -6.71 14.16 -0.13
N SER A 49 -6.75 13.00 -0.81
CA SER A 49 -7.86 12.06 -0.65
C SER A 49 -7.84 11.37 0.71
N LEU A 50 -6.65 11.07 1.25
CA LEU A 50 -6.48 10.46 2.56
C LEU A 50 -6.87 11.41 3.70
N ASP A 51 -6.41 12.66 3.64
CA ASP A 51 -6.49 13.62 4.75
C ASP A 51 -7.82 14.37 4.81
N ASN A 52 -8.47 14.63 3.66
CA ASN A 52 -9.66 15.47 3.60
C ASN A 52 -10.99 14.71 3.77
N LEU A 53 -10.93 13.39 3.90
CA LEU A 53 -12.11 12.56 4.07
C LEU A 53 -12.16 12.00 5.50
N THR A 54 -13.37 12.03 6.08
CA THR A 54 -13.64 11.37 7.35
C THR A 54 -13.55 9.84 7.21
N LYS A 55 -13.36 9.14 8.34
CA LYS A 55 -13.39 7.66 8.39
C LYS A 55 -14.68 7.09 7.78
N GLN A 56 -15.82 7.73 8.00
CA GLN A 56 -17.10 7.31 7.43
C GLN A 56 -17.12 7.48 5.90
N GLN A 57 -16.66 8.62 5.38
CA GLN A 57 -16.58 8.86 3.94
C GLN A 57 -15.63 7.87 3.25
N HIS A 58 -14.50 7.54 3.89
CA HIS A 58 -13.59 6.51 3.42
C HIS A 58 -14.28 5.14 3.31
N GLN A 59 -15.04 4.74 4.33
CA GLN A 59 -15.79 3.47 4.31
C GLN A 59 -16.86 3.43 3.23
N ASP A 60 -17.59 4.53 3.02
CA ASP A 60 -18.65 4.56 2.01
C ASP A 60 -18.09 4.62 0.58
N ASN A 61 -16.99 5.36 0.38
CA ASN A 61 -16.22 5.35 -0.85
C ASN A 61 -15.68 3.95 -1.14
N PHE A 62 -15.21 3.23 -0.12
CA PHE A 62 -14.74 1.86 -0.26
C PHE A 62 -15.85 0.89 -0.68
N LYS A 63 -17.03 0.96 -0.05
CA LYS A 63 -18.19 0.12 -0.44
C LYS A 63 -18.57 0.36 -1.89
N ARG A 64 -18.55 1.62 -2.34
CA ARG A 64 -18.81 1.98 -3.73
C ARG A 64 -17.73 1.42 -4.65
N TYR A 65 -16.47 1.62 -4.30
CA TYR A 65 -15.32 1.10 -5.04
C TYR A 65 -15.37 -0.42 -5.24
N LYS A 66 -15.67 -1.19 -4.19
CA LYS A 66 -15.81 -2.65 -4.27
C LYS A 66 -16.89 -3.11 -5.25
N ARG A 67 -17.93 -2.29 -5.47
CA ARG A 67 -19.02 -2.59 -6.42
C ARG A 67 -18.68 -2.22 -7.86
N GLU A 68 -17.84 -1.20 -8.03
CA GLU A 68 -17.47 -0.66 -9.35
C GLU A 68 -16.31 -1.41 -9.99
N ILE A 69 -15.39 -1.99 -9.20
CA ILE A 69 -14.26 -2.76 -9.74
C ILE A 69 -14.73 -3.92 -10.61
N THR A 70 -14.06 -4.08 -11.74
CA THR A 70 -14.26 -5.18 -12.68
C THR A 70 -14.13 -6.55 -12.00
N LYS A 71 -15.08 -7.45 -12.32
CA LYS A 71 -15.04 -8.82 -11.81
C LYS A 71 -14.22 -9.68 -12.76
N TYR A 72 -13.22 -10.34 -12.19
CA TYR A 72 -12.42 -11.33 -12.88
C TYR A 72 -12.74 -12.72 -12.37
N HIS A 73 -12.61 -13.71 -13.25
CA HIS A 73 -12.81 -15.11 -12.92
C HIS A 73 -11.54 -15.91 -13.21
N HIS A 74 -11.15 -16.69 -12.21
CA HIS A 74 -10.10 -17.69 -12.25
C HIS A 74 -10.33 -18.66 -11.09
N ASP A 75 -10.28 -19.96 -11.36
CA ASP A 75 -10.68 -21.02 -10.42
C ASP A 75 -10.02 -20.92 -9.05
N GLU A 76 -8.69 -20.79 -8.99
CA GLU A 76 -7.95 -20.69 -7.73
C GLU A 76 -7.83 -19.24 -7.20
N TRP A 77 -7.38 -18.31 -8.04
CA TRP A 77 -6.92 -16.99 -7.56
C TRP A 77 -8.02 -15.98 -7.25
N THR A 78 -9.20 -16.11 -7.86
CA THR A 78 -10.29 -15.13 -7.68
C THR A 78 -11.36 -15.59 -6.69
N VAL A 79 -11.34 -16.86 -6.30
CA VAL A 79 -12.36 -17.44 -5.41
C VAL A 79 -12.01 -17.14 -3.96
N ALA A 80 -12.99 -16.63 -3.22
CA ALA A 80 -12.86 -16.41 -1.79
C ALA A 80 -13.16 -17.69 -1.03
N GLU A 81 -12.26 -18.04 -0.12
CA GLU A 81 -12.48 -19.09 0.86
C GLU A 81 -13.02 -18.52 2.17
N GLU A 82 -13.74 -19.36 2.91
CA GLU A 82 -14.18 -19.11 4.28
C GLU A 82 -14.10 -20.41 5.08
N ILE A 83 -13.94 -20.31 6.40
CA ILE A 83 -14.00 -21.48 7.28
C ILE A 83 -15.40 -22.11 7.24
N ASN A 84 -15.49 -23.45 7.22
CA ASN A 84 -16.79 -24.10 7.29
C ASN A 84 -17.50 -23.75 8.62
N LYS A 85 -18.75 -23.31 8.52
CA LYS A 85 -19.55 -22.85 9.66
C LYS A 85 -19.68 -23.88 10.80
N SER A 86 -19.62 -25.17 10.46
CA SER A 86 -19.65 -26.28 11.42
C SER A 86 -18.43 -26.33 12.35
N PHE A 87 -17.30 -25.72 11.96
CA PHE A 87 -16.10 -25.65 12.79
C PHE A 87 -16.07 -24.43 13.71
N ILE A 88 -16.91 -23.41 13.49
CA ILE A 88 -16.94 -22.19 14.30
C ILE A 88 -17.12 -22.49 15.81
N PRO A 89 -18.04 -23.37 16.26
CA PRO A 89 -18.17 -23.69 17.67
C PRO A 89 -16.90 -24.33 18.25
N LYS A 90 -16.24 -25.20 17.49
CA LYS A 90 -14.98 -25.85 17.89
C LYS A 90 -13.84 -24.85 18.01
N LEU A 91 -13.75 -23.90 17.08
CA LEU A 91 -12.75 -22.82 17.15
C LEU A 91 -12.96 -21.95 18.39
N LYS A 92 -14.21 -21.59 18.69
CA LYS A 92 -14.56 -20.83 19.90
C LYS A 92 -14.26 -21.60 21.19
N GLN A 93 -14.42 -22.93 21.16
CA GLN A 93 -14.09 -23.80 22.30
C GLN A 93 -12.59 -23.84 22.59
N TYR A 94 -11.75 -23.71 21.56
CA TYR A 94 -10.30 -23.55 21.75
C TYR A 94 -10.01 -22.18 22.37
N THR A 95 -10.28 -21.09 21.63
CA THR A 95 -10.40 -19.73 22.20
C THR A 95 -11.32 -18.88 21.31
N VAL A 96 -12.06 -17.95 21.91
CA VAL A 96 -12.85 -16.95 21.15
C VAL A 96 -11.95 -16.18 20.18
N ASP A 97 -10.70 -15.93 20.57
CA ASP A 97 -9.71 -15.18 19.80
C ASP A 97 -9.26 -15.92 18.54
N THR A 98 -9.20 -17.25 18.53
CA THR A 98 -8.87 -18.03 17.32
C THR A 98 -9.89 -17.80 16.21
N THR A 99 -11.18 -17.72 16.53
CA THR A 99 -12.20 -17.44 15.51
C THR A 99 -12.03 -16.02 14.93
N GLN A 100 -11.63 -15.06 15.76
CA GLN A 100 -11.42 -13.68 15.32
C GLN A 100 -10.21 -13.57 14.39
N VAL A 101 -9.08 -14.22 14.75
CA VAL A 101 -7.87 -14.26 13.92
C VAL A 101 -8.12 -14.93 12.58
N VAL A 102 -8.81 -16.09 12.56
CA VAL A 102 -9.18 -16.78 11.31
C VAL A 102 -10.01 -15.87 10.40
N ASN A 103 -11.03 -15.20 10.94
CA ASN A 103 -11.85 -14.27 10.17
C ASN A 103 -11.06 -13.06 9.68
N ALA A 104 -10.13 -12.54 10.48
CA ALA A 104 -9.26 -11.43 10.09
C ALA A 104 -8.36 -11.81 8.89
N HIS A 105 -7.82 -13.03 8.85
CA HIS A 105 -7.07 -13.52 7.70
C HIS A 105 -7.93 -13.65 6.44
N TYR A 106 -9.14 -14.22 6.53
CA TYR A 106 -10.04 -14.29 5.36
C TYR A 106 -10.43 -12.90 4.85
N LYS A 107 -10.71 -11.95 5.75
CA LYS A 107 -10.97 -10.55 5.39
C LYS A 107 -9.76 -9.91 4.70
N GLY A 108 -8.55 -10.14 5.22
CA GLY A 108 -7.30 -9.68 4.61
C GLY A 108 -7.12 -10.25 3.20
N ALA A 109 -7.31 -11.55 3.01
CA ALA A 109 -7.23 -12.20 1.71
C ALA A 109 -8.25 -11.65 0.70
N GLU A 110 -9.48 -11.38 1.14
CA GLU A 110 -10.50 -10.77 0.28
C GLU A 110 -10.13 -9.33 -0.14
N ASN A 111 -9.51 -8.57 0.76
CA ASN A 111 -9.00 -7.24 0.44
C ASN A 111 -7.82 -7.32 -0.54
N SER A 112 -6.91 -8.29 -0.40
CA SER A 112 -5.83 -8.53 -1.36
C SER A 112 -6.37 -8.92 -2.74
N ARG A 113 -7.40 -9.78 -2.82
CA ARG A 113 -8.08 -10.08 -4.08
C ARG A 113 -8.76 -8.86 -4.69
N LEU A 114 -9.29 -7.95 -3.88
CA LEU A 114 -9.84 -6.69 -4.37
C LEU A 114 -8.75 -5.79 -4.98
N HIS A 115 -7.60 -5.67 -4.32
CA HIS A 115 -6.44 -4.95 -4.87
C HIS A 115 -5.95 -5.59 -6.17
N GLY A 116 -5.93 -6.93 -6.23
CA GLY A 116 -5.60 -7.68 -7.44
C GLY A 116 -6.53 -7.32 -8.60
N ARG A 117 -7.85 -7.37 -8.39
CA ARG A 117 -8.84 -6.98 -9.42
C ARG A 117 -8.65 -5.55 -9.91
N ALA A 118 -8.42 -4.61 -9.00
CA ALA A 118 -8.17 -3.22 -9.36
C ALA A 118 -6.86 -3.04 -10.16
N ALA A 119 -5.80 -3.74 -9.78
CA ALA A 119 -4.54 -3.73 -10.51
C ALA A 119 -4.68 -4.35 -11.90
N THR A 120 -5.47 -5.42 -12.05
CA THR A 120 -5.79 -6.02 -13.35
C THR A 120 -6.54 -5.05 -14.25
N GLU A 121 -7.51 -4.29 -13.72
CA GLU A 121 -8.25 -3.28 -14.51
C GLU A 121 -7.32 -2.19 -15.05
N ILE A 122 -6.42 -1.67 -14.21
CA ILE A 122 -5.42 -0.69 -14.63
C ILE A 122 -4.48 -1.30 -15.69
N TYR A 123 -4.06 -2.56 -15.49
CA TYR A 123 -3.21 -3.26 -16.45
C TYR A 123 -3.88 -3.40 -17.83
N GLU A 124 -5.15 -3.78 -17.88
CA GLU A 124 -5.91 -3.89 -19.13
C GLU A 124 -6.03 -2.53 -19.82
N GLN A 125 -6.39 -1.47 -19.07
CA GLN A 125 -6.49 -0.10 -19.60
C GLN A 125 -5.15 0.36 -20.21
N LEU A 126 -4.04 0.15 -19.50
CA LEU A 126 -2.71 0.52 -19.99
C LEU A 126 -2.27 -0.34 -21.18
N SER A 127 -2.63 -1.62 -21.21
CA SER A 127 -2.30 -2.53 -22.31
C SER A 127 -3.01 -2.13 -23.60
N ILE A 128 -4.27 -1.70 -23.52
CA ILE A 128 -5.03 -1.18 -24.67
C ILE A 128 -4.38 0.10 -25.21
N ILE A 129 -4.00 1.03 -24.34
CA ILE A 129 -3.29 2.25 -24.75
C ILE A 129 -1.97 1.90 -25.44
N GLN A 130 -1.21 0.96 -24.86
CA GLN A 130 0.09 0.55 -25.39
C GLN A 130 -0.02 -0.14 -26.76
N ALA A 131 -1.09 -0.89 -27.01
CA ALA A 131 -1.33 -1.54 -28.30
C ALA A 131 -1.49 -0.53 -29.46
N GLY A 132 -1.96 0.69 -29.16
CA GLY A 132 -2.09 1.76 -30.14
C GLY A 132 -3.19 1.53 -31.19
N GLU A 133 -4.14 0.65 -30.89
CA GLU A 133 -5.26 0.27 -31.79
C GLU A 133 -6.47 1.21 -31.68
N ILE A 134 -6.44 2.16 -30.74
CA ILE A 134 -7.50 3.13 -30.45
C ILE A 134 -7.11 4.54 -30.87
N SER A 135 -8.09 5.43 -31.02
CA SER A 135 -7.81 6.84 -31.36
C SER A 135 -7.07 7.56 -30.22
N ALA A 136 -6.41 8.68 -30.55
CA ALA A 136 -5.73 9.49 -29.55
C ALA A 136 -6.68 10.03 -28.47
N GLU A 137 -7.91 10.41 -28.85
CA GLU A 137 -8.96 10.87 -27.93
C GLU A 137 -9.33 9.76 -26.93
N GLU A 138 -9.60 8.55 -27.44
CA GLU A 138 -9.92 7.38 -26.62
C GLU A 138 -8.75 6.97 -25.71
N ALA A 139 -7.51 7.01 -26.23
CA ALA A 139 -6.32 6.71 -25.44
C ALA A 139 -6.14 7.71 -24.28
N HIS A 140 -6.38 8.99 -24.53
CA HIS A 140 -6.35 10.02 -23.49
C HIS A 140 -7.43 9.82 -22.42
N GLN A 141 -8.65 9.48 -22.83
CA GLN A 141 -9.73 9.17 -21.89
C GLN A 141 -9.38 7.96 -21.03
N LEU A 142 -8.94 6.86 -21.66
CA LEU A 142 -8.60 5.63 -20.97
C LEU A 142 -7.41 5.82 -20.00
N LEU A 143 -6.46 6.68 -20.36
CA LEU A 143 -5.35 7.04 -19.48
C LEU A 143 -5.84 7.78 -18.22
N ASN A 144 -6.80 8.71 -18.36
CA ASN A 144 -7.38 9.40 -17.22
C ASN A 144 -8.14 8.43 -16.30
N GLU A 145 -8.86 7.47 -16.87
CA GLU A 145 -9.54 6.40 -16.14
C GLU A 145 -8.56 5.51 -15.38
N ALA A 146 -7.43 5.15 -16.01
CA ALA A 146 -6.36 4.37 -15.37
C ALA A 146 -5.70 5.13 -14.21
N ILE A 147 -5.45 6.43 -14.38
CA ILE A 147 -4.87 7.28 -13.32
C ILE A 147 -5.82 7.37 -12.11
N GLU A 148 -7.11 7.61 -12.33
CA GLU A 148 -8.08 7.67 -11.22
C GLU A 148 -8.25 6.30 -10.56
N SER A 149 -8.26 5.20 -11.34
CA SER A 149 -8.31 3.83 -10.81
C SER A 149 -7.10 3.51 -9.95
N ALA A 150 -5.89 3.89 -10.39
CA ALA A 150 -4.65 3.75 -9.64
C ALA A 150 -4.65 4.58 -8.35
N LYS A 151 -5.15 5.81 -8.41
CA LYS A 151 -5.31 6.67 -7.22
C LYS A 151 -6.28 6.05 -6.22
N ARG A 152 -7.44 5.57 -6.65
CA ARG A 152 -8.43 4.91 -5.77
C ARG A 152 -7.86 3.64 -5.13
N LEU A 153 -7.14 2.84 -5.90
CA LEU A 153 -6.43 1.66 -5.40
C LEU A 153 -5.41 2.04 -4.31
N ALA A 154 -4.56 3.04 -4.59
CA ALA A 154 -3.55 3.49 -3.64
C ALA A 154 -4.16 4.05 -2.35
N VAL A 155 -5.16 4.93 -2.45
CA VAL A 155 -5.88 5.48 -1.29
C VAL A 155 -6.47 4.35 -0.45
N HIS A 156 -7.16 3.40 -1.09
CA HIS A 156 -7.73 2.26 -0.38
C HIS A 156 -6.65 1.40 0.29
N ALA A 157 -5.54 1.11 -0.37
CA ALA A 157 -4.44 0.31 0.20
C ALA A 157 -3.82 0.97 1.44
N TRP A 158 -3.60 2.29 1.43
CA TRP A 158 -3.08 3.02 2.59
C TRP A 158 -4.05 3.00 3.78
N ILE A 159 -5.34 3.24 3.53
CA ILE A 159 -6.37 3.17 4.57
C ILE A 159 -6.45 1.76 5.17
N GLN A 160 -6.37 0.74 4.31
CA GLN A 160 -6.41 -0.65 4.73
C GLN A 160 -5.21 -1.00 5.63
N GLY A 161 -4.01 -0.46 5.33
CA GLY A 161 -2.84 -0.58 6.21
C GLY A 161 -3.09 0.01 7.60
N VAL A 162 -3.61 1.24 7.68
CA VAL A 162 -3.96 1.88 8.95
C VAL A 162 -5.03 1.08 9.71
N GLN A 163 -5.99 0.49 9.00
CA GLN A 163 -7.01 -0.37 9.60
C GLN A 163 -6.41 -1.67 10.15
N HIS A 164 -5.42 -2.27 9.48
CA HIS A 164 -4.72 -3.44 10.01
C HIS A 164 -3.95 -3.11 11.29
N ASP A 165 -3.33 -1.92 11.37
CA ASP A 165 -2.68 -1.46 12.62
C ASP A 165 -3.70 -1.30 13.76
N GLU A 166 -4.90 -0.79 13.47
CA GLU A 166 -5.99 -0.66 14.45
C GLU A 166 -6.49 -2.02 14.93
N ASP A 167 -6.81 -2.92 13.98
CA ASP A 167 -7.29 -4.27 14.29
C ASP A 167 -6.22 -5.02 15.13
N ALA A 168 -4.93 -4.87 14.81
CA ALA A 168 -3.82 -5.46 15.57
C ALA A 168 -3.71 -4.89 17.00
N LYS A 169 -3.83 -3.56 17.15
CA LYS A 169 -3.81 -2.90 18.46
C LYS A 169 -5.00 -3.37 19.32
N ASP A 170 -6.18 -3.51 18.74
CA ASP A 170 -7.37 -4.02 19.42
C ASP A 170 -7.16 -5.46 19.94
N TYR A 171 -6.54 -6.33 19.14
CA TYR A 171 -6.17 -7.68 19.59
C TYR A 171 -5.17 -7.63 20.76
N ALA A 172 -4.16 -6.77 20.68
CA ALA A 172 -3.16 -6.63 21.74
C ALA A 172 -3.79 -6.13 23.05
N ILE A 173 -4.68 -5.13 23.01
CA ILE A 173 -5.39 -4.61 24.19
C ILE A 173 -6.21 -5.71 24.88
N ARG A 174 -6.92 -6.54 24.11
CA ARG A 174 -7.71 -7.66 24.64
C ARG A 174 -6.81 -8.72 25.28
N ALA A 175 -5.70 -9.06 24.62
CA ALA A 175 -4.75 -10.04 25.14
C ALA A 175 -4.06 -9.58 26.44
N LEU A 176 -3.70 -8.29 26.51
CA LEU A 176 -3.10 -7.67 27.70
C LEU A 176 -4.09 -7.50 28.86
N LYS A 177 -5.40 -7.72 28.64
CA LYS A 177 -6.46 -7.47 29.64
C LYS A 177 -6.34 -6.07 30.25
N SER A 178 -6.08 -5.08 29.40
CA SER A 178 -5.84 -3.70 29.81
C SER A 178 -6.92 -3.19 30.78
N PRO A 179 -6.55 -2.64 31.95
CA PRO A 179 -7.51 -2.08 32.90
C PRO A 179 -8.37 -0.98 32.26
N PRO A 180 -9.68 -0.88 32.60
CA PRO A 180 -10.56 0.17 32.06
C PRO A 180 -10.05 1.60 32.28
N SER A 181 -9.22 1.82 33.31
CA SER A 181 -8.57 3.11 33.59
C SER A 181 -7.67 3.60 32.45
N LEU A 182 -7.11 2.69 31.64
CA LEU A 182 -6.17 3.03 30.57
C LEU A 182 -6.83 3.32 29.23
N LYS A 183 -8.17 3.20 29.15
CA LYS A 183 -8.91 3.35 27.89
C LYS A 183 -8.67 4.68 27.18
N HIS A 184 -8.44 5.75 27.94
CA HIS A 184 -8.18 7.09 27.41
C HIS A 184 -6.77 7.25 26.80
N LEU A 185 -5.85 6.31 27.06
CA LEU A 185 -4.48 6.28 26.54
C LEU A 185 -4.32 5.31 25.38
N GLU A 186 -5.39 4.64 24.94
CA GLU A 186 -5.39 3.77 23.76
C GLU A 186 -5.28 4.56 22.44
N THR A 187 -5.26 5.90 22.49
CA THR A 187 -5.05 6.78 21.34
C THR A 187 -3.64 6.64 20.72
N LYS A 188 -3.55 6.96 19.42
CA LYS A 188 -2.28 6.90 18.66
C LYS A 188 -1.51 8.21 18.79
N GLU A 189 -0.21 8.14 19.04
CA GLU A 189 0.72 9.24 18.77
C GLU A 189 1.17 9.22 17.29
N SER A 190 1.50 10.38 16.72
CA SER A 190 1.93 10.55 15.32
C SER A 190 3.47 10.58 15.19
N GLY A 191 4.05 9.69 14.36
CA GLY A 191 5.49 9.65 14.05
C GLY A 191 5.91 8.42 13.23
N ASN A 192 7.10 8.45 12.62
CA ASN A 192 7.70 7.30 11.89
C ASN A 192 8.15 6.19 12.86
N LYS A 193 8.12 4.92 12.39
CA LYS A 193 8.33 3.68 13.18
C LYS A 193 7.92 3.87 14.64
N ARG A 194 6.61 4.04 14.84
CA ARG A 194 6.01 4.18 16.17
C ARG A 194 5.66 2.81 16.73
N GLU A 195 5.91 2.62 18.02
CA GLU A 195 5.32 1.51 18.77
C GLU A 195 3.79 1.69 18.86
N ALA A 196 3.05 0.59 19.03
CA ALA A 196 1.59 0.63 19.04
C ALA A 196 1.00 1.28 20.31
N PHE A 197 1.76 1.24 21.41
CA PHE A 197 1.43 1.81 22.72
C PHE A 197 2.45 2.90 23.07
N SER A 198 2.02 3.97 23.72
CA SER A 198 2.92 5.02 24.21
C SER A 198 3.64 4.60 25.49
N GLU A 199 4.74 5.25 25.82
CA GLU A 199 5.46 5.07 27.09
C GLU A 199 4.55 5.34 28.31
N ASP A 200 3.65 6.33 28.20
CA ASP A 200 2.64 6.62 29.22
C ASP A 200 1.69 5.44 29.44
N PHE A 201 1.23 4.81 28.34
CA PHE A 201 0.39 3.62 28.44
C PHE A 201 1.12 2.47 29.12
N ILE A 202 2.40 2.24 28.76
CA ILE A 202 3.22 1.17 29.34
C ILE A 202 3.43 1.40 30.84
N THR A 203 3.76 2.63 31.23
CA THR A 203 3.98 3.01 32.63
C THR A 203 2.73 2.77 33.46
N MET A 204 1.58 3.29 33.02
CA MET A 204 0.32 3.14 33.75
C MET A 204 -0.20 1.70 33.73
N TYR A 205 0.09 0.92 32.68
CA TYR A 205 -0.20 -0.51 32.64
C TYR A 205 0.55 -1.28 33.72
N TYR A 206 1.84 -1.01 33.91
CA TYR A 206 2.61 -1.65 34.97
C TYR A 206 2.16 -1.19 36.35
N GLU A 207 1.92 0.10 36.56
CA GLU A 207 1.41 0.60 37.84
C GLU A 207 0.07 -0.05 38.22
N ALA A 208 -0.86 -0.16 37.27
CA ALA A 208 -2.17 -0.76 37.52
C ALA A 208 -2.12 -2.27 37.79
N ASN A 209 -1.11 -2.98 37.26
CA ASN A 209 -0.98 -4.43 37.43
C ASN A 209 -0.03 -4.85 38.56
N TYR A 210 0.92 -4.01 38.98
CA TYR A 210 1.82 -4.26 40.11
C TYR A 210 1.30 -3.71 41.45
N GLN A 211 0.23 -2.93 41.46
CA GLN A 211 -0.47 -2.49 42.69
C GLN A 211 -1.63 -3.41 43.12
N GLN A 212 -1.77 -4.61 42.51
CA GLN A 212 -2.66 -5.68 42.96
C GLN A 212 -1.87 -6.82 43.60
#